data_AF-A0A373ZZM9-F1
#
_entry.id   AF-A0A373ZZM9-F1
#
_cell.length_a   1.000
_cell.length_b   1.000
_cell.length_c   1.000
_cell.angle_alpha   90.00
_cell.angle_beta   90.00
_cell.angle_gamma   90.00
#
_symmetry.space_group_name_H-M   'P 1'
#
loop_
_entity.id
_entity.type
_entity.pdbx_description
1 polymer ?
#
loop_
_entity_poly.entity_id
_entity_poly.type
_entity_poly.pdbx_seq_one_letter_code
_entity_poly.pdbx_strand_id
1 'polypeptide(L)'
;MKTLDRRAAEIFRKMLALQTTKIDNSDGTYMPVYLELIGRIDKYDFFSLTHYGQQNGDAMRDPEMLFALHNETRQFIPYYYRNDYCGIEENSVRWSEDGIALNPRLQAEHTTFANQWLRNIAAQQGIQ
;
A
#
# COMPACT_ATOMS: atom_id res chain seq x y z
N MET A 1 2.56 8.80 13.85
CA MET A 1 1.81 8.62 12.58
C MET A 1 0.66 7.66 12.82
N LYS A 2 -0.45 7.78 12.10
CA LYS A 2 -1.53 6.79 12.12
C LYS A 2 -1.05 5.50 11.45
N THR A 3 -1.54 4.38 11.92
CA THR A 3 -1.17 3.06 11.41
C THR A 3 -2.42 2.35 10.91
N LEU A 4 -2.22 1.32 10.10
CA LEU A 4 -3.30 0.39 9.77
C LEU A 4 -3.98 -0.12 11.06
N ASP A 5 -5.29 -0.30 10.98
CA ASP A 5 -6.02 -0.98 12.03
C ASP A 5 -5.65 -2.48 12.07
N ARG A 6 -6.09 -3.17 13.13
CA ARG A 6 -5.74 -4.57 13.36
C ARG A 6 -6.11 -5.47 12.15
N ARG A 7 -7.30 -5.32 11.59
CA ARG A 7 -7.78 -6.21 10.52
C ARG A 7 -7.02 -5.96 9.23
N ALA A 8 -6.81 -4.70 8.86
CA ALA A 8 -6.04 -4.34 7.68
C ALA A 8 -4.56 -4.78 7.80
N ALA A 9 -3.95 -4.62 8.97
CA ALA A 9 -2.60 -5.08 9.23
C ALA A 9 -2.47 -6.61 9.15
N GLU A 10 -3.45 -7.36 9.65
CA GLU A 10 -3.50 -8.83 9.51
C GLU A 10 -3.60 -9.26 8.04
N ILE A 11 -4.45 -8.60 7.23
CA ILE A 11 -4.55 -8.84 5.79
C ILE A 11 -3.21 -8.60 5.09
N PHE A 12 -2.58 -7.45 5.35
CA PHE A 12 -1.29 -7.13 4.73
C PHE A 12 -0.23 -8.19 5.07
N ARG A 13 -0.15 -8.63 6.34
CA ARG A 13 0.78 -9.70 6.73
C ARG A 13 0.52 -11.01 5.98
N LYS A 14 -0.74 -11.35 5.73
CA LYS A 14 -1.09 -12.54 4.94
C LYS A 14 -0.64 -12.39 3.49
N MET A 15 -0.83 -11.21 2.90
CA MET A 15 -0.32 -10.90 1.55
C MET A 15 1.20 -11.07 1.47
N LEU A 16 1.95 -10.53 2.45
CA LEU A 16 3.40 -10.69 2.52
C LEU A 16 3.82 -12.17 2.70
N ALA A 17 3.05 -12.96 3.45
CA ALA A 17 3.31 -14.37 3.68
C ALA A 17 3.12 -15.25 2.43
N LEU A 18 2.43 -14.76 1.39
CA LEU A 18 2.30 -15.46 0.11
C LEU A 18 3.63 -15.51 -0.66
N GLN A 19 4.61 -14.66 -0.32
CA GLN A 19 5.94 -14.61 -0.95
C GLN A 19 5.89 -14.50 -2.49
N THR A 20 4.91 -13.77 -3.01
CA THR A 20 4.75 -13.46 -4.44
C THR A 20 4.65 -11.95 -4.63
N THR A 21 5.11 -11.46 -5.78
CA THR A 21 4.95 -10.05 -6.17
C THR A 21 3.61 -9.77 -6.84
N LYS A 22 2.91 -10.81 -7.34
CA LYS A 22 1.59 -10.70 -7.98
C LYS A 22 0.60 -11.63 -7.31
N ILE A 23 -0.55 -11.10 -6.91
CA ILE A 23 -1.69 -11.83 -6.36
C ILE A 23 -2.85 -11.71 -7.34
N ASP A 24 -3.28 -12.84 -7.89
CA ASP A 24 -4.27 -12.93 -8.96
C ASP A 24 -5.11 -14.21 -8.79
N ASN A 25 -5.88 -14.24 -7.70
CA ASN A 25 -6.68 -15.42 -7.30
C ASN A 25 -8.13 -15.34 -7.79
N SER A 26 -8.46 -14.33 -8.60
CA SER A 26 -9.83 -13.99 -8.98
C SER A 26 -10.25 -14.50 -10.36
N ASP A 27 -9.38 -15.28 -11.02
CA ASP A 27 -9.58 -15.81 -12.37
C ASP A 27 -10.00 -14.73 -13.39
N GLY A 28 -9.40 -13.54 -13.29
CA GLY A 28 -9.67 -12.39 -14.17
C GLY A 28 -10.93 -11.59 -13.82
N THR A 29 -11.65 -11.94 -12.74
CA THR A 29 -12.82 -11.16 -12.27
C THR A 29 -12.42 -9.79 -11.73
N TYR A 30 -11.28 -9.72 -11.05
CA TYR A 30 -10.71 -8.49 -10.50
C TYR A 30 -9.29 -8.30 -11.01
N MET A 31 -8.83 -7.04 -11.02
CA MET A 31 -7.45 -6.75 -11.36
C MET A 31 -6.50 -7.41 -10.35
N PRO A 32 -5.36 -7.97 -10.82
CA PRO A 32 -4.33 -8.46 -9.92
C PRO A 32 -3.78 -7.31 -9.08
N VAL A 33 -3.31 -7.63 -7.88
CA VAL A 33 -2.58 -6.68 -7.04
C VAL A 33 -1.12 -7.08 -6.99
N TYR A 34 -0.24 -6.08 -7.10
CA TYR A 34 1.20 -6.23 -7.04
C TYR A 34 1.70 -5.72 -5.69
N LEU A 35 2.55 -6.50 -5.04
CA LEU A 35 3.14 -6.19 -3.74
C LEU A 35 4.65 -6.35 -3.80
N GLU A 36 5.38 -5.25 -3.62
CA GLU A 36 6.83 -5.21 -3.77
C GLU A 36 7.48 -4.54 -2.58
N LEU A 37 8.60 -5.11 -2.11
CA LEU A 37 9.49 -4.40 -1.20
C LEU A 37 10.38 -3.46 -2.03
N ILE A 38 10.23 -2.17 -1.80
CA ILE A 38 10.89 -1.11 -2.59
C ILE A 38 12.09 -0.48 -1.86
N GLY A 39 12.31 -0.79 -0.59
CA GLY A 39 13.45 -0.27 0.15
C GLY A 39 13.52 -0.72 1.60
N ARG A 40 14.69 -0.54 2.22
CA ARG A 40 14.92 -0.71 3.65
C ARG A 40 15.78 0.44 4.13
N ILE A 41 15.29 1.20 5.10
CA ILE A 41 16.01 2.35 5.67
C ILE A 41 15.79 2.33 7.17
N ASP A 42 16.89 2.32 7.93
CA ASP A 42 16.89 2.31 9.39
C ASP A 42 15.92 1.24 9.95
N LYS A 43 14.88 1.65 10.68
CA LYS A 43 13.91 0.76 11.32
C LYS A 43 12.72 0.39 10.43
N TYR A 44 12.77 0.71 9.13
CA TYR A 44 11.61 0.57 8.25
C TYR A 44 11.89 -0.25 6.99
N ASP A 45 10.98 -1.18 6.70
CA ASP A 45 10.84 -1.83 5.41
C ASP A 45 9.73 -1.12 4.62
N PHE A 46 9.98 -0.77 3.35
CA PHE A 46 9.05 0.00 2.52
C PHE A 46 8.43 -0.87 1.45
N PHE A 47 7.11 -0.84 1.34
CA PHE A 47 6.35 -1.64 0.39
C PHE A 47 5.52 -0.76 -0.54
N SER A 48 5.51 -1.10 -1.83
CA SER A 48 4.49 -0.65 -2.78
C SER A 48 3.40 -1.70 -2.92
N LEU A 49 2.14 -1.26 -2.91
CA LEU A 49 0.98 -2.08 -3.21
C LEU A 49 0.15 -1.38 -4.29
N THR A 50 -0.09 -2.07 -5.41
CA THR A 50 -0.58 -1.41 -6.63
C THR A 50 -1.48 -2.33 -7.46
N HIS A 51 -2.56 -1.76 -8.03
CA HIS A 51 -3.21 -2.33 -9.21
C HIS A 51 -2.73 -1.60 -10.47
N TYR A 52 -2.65 -2.32 -11.59
CA TYR A 52 -2.36 -1.73 -12.89
C TYR A 52 -3.55 -1.90 -13.84
N GLY A 53 -4.10 -0.78 -14.30
CA GLY A 53 -4.90 -0.70 -15.51
C GLY A 53 -4.03 -0.49 -16.75
N GLN A 54 -4.64 -0.44 -17.93
CA GLN A 54 -3.96 -0.09 -19.17
C GLN A 54 -4.62 1.13 -19.82
N GLN A 55 -3.82 2.07 -20.33
CA GLN A 55 -4.28 3.19 -21.14
C GLN A 55 -3.35 3.38 -22.33
N ASN A 56 -3.89 3.30 -23.55
CA ASN A 56 -3.12 3.45 -24.79
C ASN A 56 -1.89 2.51 -24.91
N GLY A 57 -1.92 1.36 -24.26
CA GLY A 57 -0.79 0.42 -24.22
C GLY A 57 0.06 0.51 -22.96
N ASP A 58 0.04 1.65 -22.26
CA ASP A 58 0.84 1.89 -21.06
C ASP A 58 0.15 1.38 -19.80
N ALA A 59 0.94 0.88 -18.85
CA ALA A 59 0.46 0.46 -17.54
C ALA A 59 0.24 1.68 -16.63
N MET A 60 -0.94 1.76 -16.03
CA MET A 60 -1.38 2.90 -15.22
C MET A 60 -1.72 2.43 -13.80
N ARG A 61 -1.19 3.10 -12.77
CA ARG A 61 -1.47 2.78 -11.36
C ARG A 61 -2.90 3.16 -11.00
N ASP A 62 -3.68 2.19 -10.50
CA ASP A 62 -5.11 2.37 -10.18
C ASP A 62 -5.61 1.61 -8.92
N PRO A 63 -5.26 2.07 -7.70
CA PRO A 63 -4.19 3.00 -7.37
C PRO A 63 -2.91 2.28 -6.93
N GLU A 64 -1.86 3.07 -6.66
CA GLU A 64 -0.67 2.69 -5.88
C GLU A 64 -0.72 3.32 -4.48
N MET A 65 -0.32 2.56 -3.48
CA MET A 65 -0.05 3.06 -2.13
C MET A 65 1.30 2.57 -1.63
N LEU A 66 2.01 3.42 -0.89
CA LEU A 66 3.23 3.01 -0.19
C LEU A 66 3.03 2.91 1.32
N PHE A 67 3.71 1.93 1.91
CA PHE A 67 3.62 1.58 3.32
C PHE A 67 5.01 1.43 3.92
N ALA A 68 5.25 2.06 5.07
CA ALA A 68 6.42 1.80 5.89
C ALA A 68 6.05 0.82 7.01
N LEU A 69 6.73 -0.32 7.08
CA LEU A 69 6.62 -1.28 8.17
C LEU A 69 7.71 -1.00 9.19
N HIS A 70 7.32 -0.59 10.39
CA HIS A 70 8.28 -0.44 11.48
C HIS A 70 8.73 -1.82 11.98
N ASN A 71 10.04 -2.08 11.97
CA ASN A 71 10.60 -3.41 12.22
C ASN A 71 10.42 -3.88 13.67
N GLU A 72 10.51 -2.98 14.65
CA GLU A 72 10.29 -3.30 16.07
C GLU A 72 8.81 -3.41 16.43
N THR A 73 8.00 -2.36 16.18
CA THR A 73 6.58 -2.35 16.58
C THR A 73 5.67 -3.17 15.66
N ARG A 74 6.17 -3.59 14.49
CA ARG A 74 5.44 -4.35 13.46
C ARG A 74 4.17 -3.64 12.97
N GLN A 75 4.15 -2.32 13.04
CA GLN A 75 3.05 -1.47 12.58
C GLN A 75 3.30 -0.99 11.15
N PHE A 76 2.25 -1.02 10.33
CA PHE A 76 2.26 -0.47 8.97
C PHE A 76 1.76 0.97 8.98
N ILE A 77 2.53 1.86 8.36
CA ILE A 77 2.23 3.29 8.21
C ILE A 77 2.00 3.56 6.72
N PRO A 78 0.75 3.74 6.29
CA PRO A 78 0.44 4.21 4.94
C PRO A 78 0.90 5.67 4.81
N TYR A 79 1.60 6.01 3.72
CA TYR A 79 2.18 7.36 3.59
C TYR A 79 2.12 7.99 2.19
N TYR A 80 1.79 7.24 1.15
CA TYR A 80 1.72 7.72 -0.22
C TYR A 80 0.51 7.12 -0.93
N TYR A 81 -0.09 7.90 -1.83
CA TYR A 81 -1.15 7.48 -2.74
C TYR A 81 -0.89 8.03 -4.15
N ARG A 82 -1.14 7.23 -5.17
CA ARG A 82 -1.15 7.68 -6.57
C ARG A 82 -2.23 6.98 -7.37
N ASN A 83 -2.92 7.75 -8.20
CA ASN A 83 -3.83 7.24 -9.23
C ASN A 83 -3.57 8.00 -10.53
N ASP A 84 -3.09 7.28 -11.55
CA ASP A 84 -2.71 7.91 -12.81
C ASP A 84 -3.93 8.37 -13.63
N TYR A 85 -5.06 7.65 -13.58
CA TYR A 85 -6.28 8.03 -14.29
C TYR A 85 -6.91 9.31 -13.72
N CYS A 86 -6.74 9.56 -12.42
CA CYS A 86 -7.21 10.77 -11.76
C CYS A 86 -6.18 11.91 -11.77
N GLY A 87 -4.94 11.67 -12.22
CA GLY A 87 -3.85 12.66 -12.14
C GLY A 87 -3.48 13.04 -10.71
N ILE A 88 -3.62 12.11 -9.76
CA ILE A 88 -3.36 12.34 -8.33
C ILE A 88 -2.06 11.67 -7.92
N GLU A 89 -1.20 12.42 -7.24
CA GLU A 89 0.01 11.91 -6.57
C GLU A 89 0.23 12.68 -5.26
N GLU A 90 0.20 11.96 -4.14
CA GLU A 90 0.20 12.53 -2.80
C GLU A 90 1.20 11.82 -1.90
N ASN A 91 2.11 12.58 -1.30
CA ASN A 91 3.08 12.07 -0.33
C ASN A 91 2.93 12.79 1.02
N SER A 92 2.49 12.03 2.03
CA SER A 92 2.19 12.54 3.37
C SER A 92 3.37 12.47 4.35
N VAL A 93 4.41 11.68 4.04
CA VAL A 93 5.58 11.49 4.89
C VAL A 93 6.85 11.50 4.05
N ARG A 94 7.76 12.42 4.34
CA ARG A 94 9.10 12.43 3.76
C ARG A 94 10.12 12.06 4.83
N TRP A 95 10.87 11.00 4.56
CA TRP A 95 11.98 10.54 5.38
C TRP A 95 13.26 11.22 4.93
N SER A 96 14.01 11.79 5.86
CA SER A 96 15.30 12.45 5.59
C SER A 96 16.25 12.25 6.76
N GLU A 97 17.54 12.54 6.56
CA GLU A 97 18.55 12.49 7.62
C GLU A 97 18.26 13.46 8.77
N ASP A 98 17.67 14.62 8.46
CA ASP A 98 17.27 15.66 9.44
C ASP A 98 15.97 15.32 10.19
N GLY A 99 15.32 14.20 9.86
CA GLY A 99 14.10 13.72 10.50
C GLY A 99 12.94 13.51 9.52
N ILE A 100 11.72 13.52 10.08
CA ILE A 100 10.49 13.16 9.38
C ILE A 100 9.63 14.40 9.17
N ALA A 101 9.38 14.76 7.91
CA ALA A 101 8.36 15.74 7.57
C ALA A 101 7.00 15.03 7.39
N LEU A 102 6.01 15.43 8.19
CA LEU A 102 4.69 14.80 8.25
C LEU A 102 3.58 15.80 7.94
N ASN A 103 2.70 15.46 6.99
CA ASN A 103 1.38 16.07 6.85
C ASN A 103 0.34 15.19 7.58
N PRO A 104 -0.04 15.51 8.83
CA PRO A 104 -0.84 14.60 9.66
C PRO A 104 -2.27 14.40 9.16
N ARG A 105 -2.87 15.41 8.51
CA ARG A 105 -4.22 15.29 7.95
C ARG A 105 -4.23 14.32 6.77
N LEU A 106 -3.35 14.54 5.80
CA LEU A 106 -3.23 13.68 4.63
C LEU A 106 -2.82 12.25 5.00
N GLN A 107 -1.91 12.09 5.98
CA GLN A 107 -1.50 10.76 6.44
C GLN A 107 -2.65 9.98 7.10
N ALA A 108 -3.58 10.69 7.77
CA ALA A 108 -4.80 10.08 8.30
C ALA A 108 -5.80 9.69 7.19
N GLU A 109 -5.90 10.49 6.13
CA GLU A 109 -6.72 10.21 4.93
C GLU A 109 -6.19 8.96 4.20
N HIS A 110 -4.87 8.90 3.92
CA HIS A 110 -4.20 7.71 3.39
C HIS A 110 -4.46 6.46 4.25
N THR A 111 -4.40 6.60 5.59
CA THR A 111 -4.65 5.47 6.49
C THR A 111 -6.10 4.99 6.42
N THR A 112 -7.06 5.91 6.34
CA THR A 112 -8.48 5.58 6.23
C THR A 112 -8.77 4.84 4.93
N PHE A 113 -8.24 5.35 3.82
CA PHE A 113 -8.34 4.70 2.52
C PHE A 113 -7.71 3.30 2.54
N ALA A 114 -6.46 3.19 3.00
CA ALA A 114 -5.73 1.92 3.02
C ALA A 114 -6.44 0.83 3.82
N ASN A 115 -7.02 1.20 4.97
CA ASN A 115 -7.81 0.29 5.79
C ASN A 115 -8.99 -0.30 5.01
N GLN A 116 -9.77 0.53 4.32
CA GLN A 116 -10.89 0.04 3.52
C GLN A 116 -10.40 -0.76 2.30
N TRP A 117 -9.39 -0.27 1.61
CA TRP A 117 -8.89 -0.87 0.37
C TRP A 117 -8.30 -2.26 0.60
N LEU A 118 -7.53 -2.47 1.67
CA LEU A 118 -7.00 -3.80 2.02
C LEU A 118 -8.12 -4.83 2.27
N ARG A 119 -9.24 -4.41 2.87
CA ARG A 119 -10.42 -5.29 3.04
C ARG A 119 -11.05 -5.65 1.69
N ASN A 120 -11.10 -4.70 0.76
CA ASN A 120 -11.61 -4.95 -0.59
C ASN A 120 -10.70 -5.93 -1.35
N ILE A 121 -9.38 -5.71 -1.32
CA ILE A 121 -8.40 -6.62 -1.93
C ILE A 121 -8.56 -8.02 -1.34
N ALA A 122 -8.67 -8.14 -0.02
CA ALA A 122 -8.85 -9.43 0.64
C ALA A 122 -10.11 -10.16 0.15
N ALA A 123 -11.23 -9.45 0.01
CA ALA A 123 -12.47 -10.02 -0.51
C ALA A 123 -12.33 -10.44 -1.99
N GLN A 124 -11.72 -9.59 -2.82
CA GLN A 124 -11.55 -9.82 -4.27
C GLN A 124 -10.57 -10.96 -4.57
N GLN A 125 -9.53 -11.11 -3.76
CA GLN A 125 -8.44 -12.07 -3.96
C GLN A 125 -8.55 -13.30 -3.04
N GLY A 126 -9.64 -13.45 -2.29
CA GLY A 126 -9.87 -14.60 -1.42
C GLY A 126 -8.88 -14.74 -0.26
N ILE A 127 -8.34 -13.64 0.25
CA ILE A 127 -7.37 -13.63 1.36
C ILE A 127 -8.14 -13.60 2.69
N GLN A 128 -8.27 -14.76 3.34
CA GLN A 128 -8.99 -14.91 4.62
C GLN A 128 -8.10 -14.61 5.81
#